data_AF-A0A8S0R691-F1
#
_entry.id   AF-A0A8S0R691-F1
#
_cell.length_a   1.000
_cell.length_b   1.000
_cell.length_c   1.000
_cell.angle_alpha   90.00
_cell.angle_beta   90.00
_cell.angle_gamma   90.00
#
_symmetry.space_group_name_H-M   'P 1'
#
loop_
_entity.id
_entity.type
_entity.pdbx_description
1 polymer ?
#
loop_
_entity_poly.entity_id
_entity_poly.type
_entity_poly.pdbx_seq_one_letter_code
_entity_poly.pdbx_strand_id
1 'polypeptide(L)'
;MKALGLQKNKGWPREQAADKKQEVAYYAIRKILKQLLQKNEKAKFIITGHSLGGVLAILFPAILTFHQETWLLEILEGIYTFGQLRVGDENFGKFLIEELRKYNID
;
A
#
# COMPACT_ATOMS: atom_id res chain seq x y z
N MET A 1 10.05 3.71 -8.06
CA MET A 1 8.58 3.72 -8.29
C MET A 1 8.09 2.87 -9.47
N LYS A 2 8.84 2.71 -10.59
CA LYS A 2 8.39 1.85 -11.73
C LYS A 2 8.05 0.42 -11.31
N ALA A 3 8.86 -0.19 -10.43
CA ALA A 3 8.63 -1.53 -9.89
C ALA A 3 7.35 -1.66 -9.03
N LEU A 4 6.81 -0.53 -8.56
CA LEU A 4 5.57 -0.47 -7.79
C LEU A 4 4.34 -0.16 -8.68
N GLY A 5 4.53 0.16 -9.97
CA GLY A 5 3.44 0.35 -10.93
C GLY A 5 3.41 1.71 -11.63
N LEU A 6 4.30 2.63 -11.27
CA LEU A 6 4.37 3.95 -11.92
C LEU A 6 4.77 3.84 -13.40
N GLN A 7 3.92 4.37 -14.29
CA GLN A 7 4.08 4.36 -15.74
C GLN A 7 4.41 5.77 -16.26
N LYS A 8 5.29 5.87 -17.27
CA LYS A 8 5.79 7.16 -17.78
C LYS A 8 4.69 8.12 -18.24
N ASN A 9 3.63 7.62 -18.89
CA ASN A 9 2.61 8.46 -19.55
C ASN A 9 1.20 8.30 -18.97
N LYS A 10 1.00 7.36 -18.04
CA LYS A 10 -0.30 7.05 -17.43
C LYS A 10 -0.30 7.29 -15.92
N GLY A 11 0.78 7.83 -15.37
CA GLY A 11 0.98 7.94 -13.93
C GLY A 11 0.90 6.58 -13.26
N TRP A 12 0.18 6.49 -12.16
CA TRP A 12 -0.06 5.24 -11.44
C TRP A 12 -1.52 4.82 -11.65
N PRO A 13 -1.80 3.89 -12.57
CA PRO A 13 -3.18 3.51 -12.83
C PRO A 13 -3.71 2.64 -11.69
N ARG A 14 -5.01 2.76 -11.40
CA ARG A 14 -5.66 1.96 -10.35
C ARG A 14 -5.60 0.47 -10.63
N GLU A 15 -5.69 0.07 -11.90
CA GLU A 15 -5.58 -1.32 -12.33
C GLU A 15 -4.40 -1.51 -13.29
N GLN A 16 -3.78 -2.69 -13.23
CA GLN A 16 -2.78 -3.07 -14.21
C GLN A 16 -3.46 -3.52 -15.50
N ALA A 17 -2.93 -3.08 -16.64
CA ALA A 17 -3.40 -3.55 -17.94
C ALA A 17 -3.19 -5.08 -18.08
N ALA A 18 -4.21 -5.76 -18.58
CA ALA A 18 -4.26 -7.23 -18.69
C ALA A 18 -3.22 -7.82 -19.65
N ASP A 19 -2.63 -6.99 -20.51
CA ASP A 19 -1.63 -7.36 -21.51
C ASP A 19 -0.22 -7.56 -20.93
N LYS A 20 0.01 -7.20 -19.65
CA LYS A 20 1.31 -7.41 -19.00
C LYS A 20 1.45 -8.85 -18.50
N LYS A 21 2.46 -9.55 -19.04
CA LYS A 21 2.87 -10.91 -18.63
C LYS A 21 3.21 -11.07 -17.14
N GLN A 22 3.56 -10.00 -16.42
CA GLN A 22 3.92 -10.07 -15.01
C GLN A 22 3.24 -8.95 -14.21
N GLU A 23 2.47 -9.34 -13.19
CA GLU A 23 1.87 -8.41 -12.22
C GLU A 23 2.98 -7.76 -11.39
N VAL A 24 3.00 -6.42 -11.30
CA VAL A 24 3.91 -5.75 -10.36
C VAL A 24 3.43 -5.96 -8.92
N ALA A 25 4.37 -5.94 -7.97
CA ALA A 25 4.14 -6.36 -6.59
C ALA A 25 2.93 -5.68 -5.93
N TYR A 26 2.74 -4.37 -6.15
CA TYR A 26 1.60 -3.64 -5.59
C TYR A 26 0.24 -4.26 -5.97
N TYR A 27 -0.02 -4.48 -7.26
CA TYR A 27 -1.31 -5.01 -7.72
C TYR A 27 -1.50 -6.46 -7.30
N ALA A 28 -0.43 -7.27 -7.37
CA ALA A 28 -0.47 -8.67 -6.98
C ALA A 28 -0.82 -8.83 -5.48
N ILE A 29 -0.12 -8.09 -4.60
CA ILE A 29 -0.37 -8.15 -3.15
C ILE A 29 -1.78 -7.63 -2.83
N ARG A 30 -2.20 -6.50 -3.43
CA ARG A 30 -3.55 -5.96 -3.24
C ARG A 30 -4.63 -6.99 -3.62
N LYS A 31 -4.45 -7.68 -4.74
CA LYS A 31 -5.37 -8.72 -5.24
C LYS A 31 -5.40 -9.92 -4.29
N ILE A 32 -4.24 -10.41 -3.86
CA ILE A 32 -4.13 -11.53 -2.91
C ILE A 32 -4.83 -11.18 -1.59
N LEU A 33 -4.58 -9.99 -1.03
CA LEU A 33 -5.21 -9.55 0.21
C LEU A 33 -6.74 -9.52 0.09
N LYS A 34 -7.27 -8.94 -1.01
CA LYS A 34 -8.71 -8.95 -1.27
C LYS A 34 -9.27 -10.37 -1.34
N GLN A 35 -8.64 -11.26 -2.11
CA GLN A 35 -9.11 -12.64 -2.28
C GLN A 35 -9.07 -13.47 -1.00
N LEU A 36 -8.07 -13.23 -0.13
CA LEU A 36 -7.93 -13.97 1.12
C LEU A 36 -8.85 -13.42 2.22
N LEU A 37 -8.90 -12.10 2.38
CA LEU A 37 -9.61 -11.46 3.50
C LEU A 37 -11.11 -11.29 3.25
N GLN A 38 -11.56 -11.27 1.98
CA GLN A 38 -13.01 -11.34 1.68
C GLN A 38 -13.66 -12.65 2.13
N LYS A 39 -12.87 -13.72 2.38
CA LYS A 39 -13.38 -14.99 2.89
C LYS A 39 -13.68 -14.96 4.39
N ASN A 40 -13.16 -13.96 5.11
CA ASN A 40 -13.36 -13.79 6.54
C ASN A 40 -13.42 -12.30 6.89
N GLU A 41 -14.63 -11.76 6.99
CA GLU A 41 -14.88 -10.34 7.26
C GLU A 41 -14.31 -9.84 8.59
N LYS A 42 -13.99 -10.75 9.53
CA LYS A 42 -13.36 -10.39 10.81
C LYS A 42 -11.84 -10.38 10.76
N ALA A 43 -11.23 -10.88 9.67
CA ALA A 43 -9.79 -10.95 9.54
C ALA A 43 -9.23 -9.55 9.21
N LYS A 44 -8.22 -9.17 9.97
CA LYS A 44 -7.41 -7.97 9.73
C LYS A 44 -6.00 -8.37 9.37
N PHE A 45 -5.22 -7.42 8.84
CA PHE A 45 -3.81 -7.65 8.53
C PHE A 45 -2.94 -6.50 9.03
N ILE A 46 -1.66 -6.81 9.23
CA ILE A 46 -0.63 -5.82 9.53
C ILE A 46 0.39 -5.81 8.41
N ILE A 47 1.07 -4.67 8.23
CA ILE A 47 2.19 -4.56 7.29
C ILE A 47 3.45 -4.36 8.12
N THR A 48 4.50 -5.10 7.81
CA THR A 48 5.80 -4.91 8.44
C THR A 48 6.94 -4.96 7.43
N GLY A 49 8.08 -4.37 7.80
CA GLY A 49 9.27 -4.42 7.01
C GLY A 49 10.50 -3.88 7.75
N HIS A 50 11.65 -4.47 7.43
CA HIS A 50 12.95 -4.05 7.97
C HIS A 50 13.82 -3.41 6.88
N SER A 51 14.57 -2.37 7.22
CA SER A 51 15.48 -1.66 6.30
C SER A 51 14.73 -1.18 5.05
N LEU A 52 15.13 -1.61 3.85
CA LEU A 52 14.41 -1.33 2.59
C LEU A 52 12.95 -1.83 2.63
N GLY A 53 12.69 -2.94 3.33
CA GLY A 53 11.34 -3.45 3.53
C GLY A 53 10.46 -2.47 4.31
N GLY A 54 11.02 -1.68 5.24
CA GLY A 54 10.28 -0.65 5.97
C GLY A 54 9.80 0.47 5.03
N VAL A 55 10.64 0.87 4.08
CA VAL A 55 10.24 1.83 3.02
C VAL A 55 9.07 1.28 2.20
N LEU A 56 9.14 0.00 1.81
CA LEU A 56 8.07 -0.64 1.04
C LEU A 56 6.77 -0.80 1.84
N ALA A 57 6.88 -1.10 3.14
CA ALA A 57 5.76 -1.21 4.06
C ALA A 57 4.98 0.11 4.19
N ILE A 58 5.65 1.27 4.10
CA ILE A 58 5.01 2.60 4.09
C ILE A 58 4.45 2.96 2.71
N LEU A 59 5.16 2.63 1.63
CA LEU A 59 4.71 2.96 0.28
C LEU A 59 3.43 2.22 -0.11
N PHE A 60 3.26 0.97 0.33
CA PHE A 60 2.07 0.20 0.01
C PHE A 60 0.75 0.88 0.44
N PRO A 61 0.53 1.24 1.72
CA PRO A 61 -0.67 1.92 2.16
C PRO A 61 -0.79 3.35 1.59
N ALA A 62 0.33 4.03 1.29
CA ALA A 62 0.28 5.31 0.58
C ALA A 62 -0.35 5.17 -0.82
N ILE A 63 -0.05 4.09 -1.54
CA ILE A 63 -0.64 3.82 -2.86
C ILE A 63 -2.09 3.32 -2.71
N LEU A 64 -2.41 2.54 -1.68
CA LEU A 64 -3.81 2.18 -1.38
C LEU A 64 -4.66 3.44 -1.18
N THR A 65 -4.16 4.39 -0.40
CA THR A 65 -4.79 5.69 -0.18
C THR A 65 -4.97 6.46 -1.47
N PHE A 66 -3.90 6.57 -2.28
CA PHE A 66 -3.93 7.22 -3.59
C PHE A 66 -4.98 6.60 -4.55
N HIS A 67 -5.12 5.27 -4.54
CA HIS A 67 -6.12 4.55 -5.34
C HIS A 67 -7.50 4.45 -4.68
N GLN A 68 -7.70 5.06 -3.51
CA GLN A 68 -8.96 5.00 -2.74
C GLN A 68 -9.41 3.55 -2.48
N GLU A 69 -8.47 2.69 -2.10
CA GLU A 69 -8.73 1.30 -1.71
C GLU A 69 -9.23 1.21 -0.26
N THR A 70 -10.35 1.89 0.02
CA THR A 70 -10.87 2.13 1.38
C THR A 70 -11.08 0.84 2.16
N TRP A 71 -11.66 -0.19 1.54
CA TRP A 71 -11.92 -1.47 2.22
C TRP A 71 -10.64 -2.13 2.77
N LEU A 72 -9.52 -2.05 2.05
CA LEU A 72 -8.25 -2.59 2.55
C LEU A 72 -7.66 -1.72 3.65
N LEU A 73 -7.90 -0.40 3.62
CA LEU A 73 -7.46 0.53 4.66
C LEU A 73 -8.28 0.33 5.94
N GLU A 74 -9.58 0.06 5.84
CA GLU A 74 -10.47 -0.19 6.98
C GLU A 74 -10.10 -1.46 7.79
N ILE A 75 -9.52 -2.47 7.14
CA ILE A 75 -9.13 -3.74 7.78
C ILE A 75 -7.62 -3.86 8.02
N LEU A 76 -6.86 -2.80 7.72
CA LEU A 76 -5.45 -2.69 8.07
C LEU A 76 -5.33 -2.29 9.54
N GLU A 77 -4.75 -3.16 10.36
CA GLU A 77 -4.66 -2.95 11.82
C GLU A 77 -3.47 -2.07 12.23
N GLY A 78 -2.40 -2.04 11.43
CA GLY A 78 -1.20 -1.29 11.80
C GLY A 78 -0.02 -1.50 10.85
N ILE A 79 0.94 -0.57 10.89
CA ILE A 79 2.15 -0.63 10.08
C ILE A 79 3.39 -0.55 10.99
N TYR A 80 4.13 -1.65 11.08
CA TYR A 80 5.29 -1.76 11.98
C TYR A 80 6.59 -1.87 11.18
N THR A 81 7.40 -0.81 11.17
CA THR A 81 8.65 -0.77 10.42
C THR A 81 9.86 -0.67 11.33
N PHE A 82 10.97 -1.29 10.91
CA PHE A 82 12.20 -1.36 11.69
C PHE A 82 13.40 -0.90 10.86
N GLY A 83 14.18 0.06 11.37
CA GLY A 83 15.32 0.62 10.64
C GLY A 83 14.94 1.24 9.29
N GLN A 84 13.72 1.79 9.17
CA GLN A 84 13.25 2.38 7.93
C GLN A 84 14.09 3.60 7.54
N LEU A 85 14.43 3.71 6.26
CA LEU A 85 15.01 4.92 5.69
C LEU A 85 13.90 5.93 5.37
N ARG A 86 14.28 7.20 5.17
CA ARG A 86 13.35 8.25 4.76
C ARG A 86 12.68 7.88 3.43
N VAL A 87 11.35 7.88 3.40
CA VAL A 87 10.53 7.47 2.24
C VAL A 87 10.17 8.64 1.32
N GLY A 88 9.91 9.81 1.92
CA GLY A 88 9.50 11.02 1.23
C GLY A 88 9.90 12.28 2.00
N ASP A 89 9.37 13.42 1.56
CA ASP A 89 9.55 14.70 2.24
C ASP A 89 8.57 14.85 3.42
N GLU A 90 8.65 16.00 4.10
CA GLU A 90 7.77 16.30 5.24
C GLU A 90 6.30 16.37 4.84
N ASN A 91 6.01 16.89 3.63
CA ASN A 91 4.65 16.99 3.12
C ASN A 91 4.03 15.61 2.88
N PHE A 92 4.79 14.69 2.29
CA PHE A 92 4.38 13.29 2.13
C PHE A 92 4.11 12.63 3.48
N GLY A 93 4.98 12.88 4.47
CA GLY A 93 4.80 12.38 5.83
C GLY A 93 3.49 12.86 6.46
N LYS A 94 3.23 14.17 6.41
CA LYS A 94 1.98 14.77 6.93
C LYS A 94 0.75 14.22 6.23
N PHE A 95 0.75 14.21 4.90
CA PHE A 95 -0.31 13.64 4.08
C PHE A 95 -0.64 12.20 4.50
N LEU A 96 0.37 11.34 4.58
CA LEU A 96 0.12 9.92 4.88
C LEU A 96 -0.39 9.73 6.30
N ILE A 97 0.15 10.45 7.29
CA ILE A 97 -0.34 10.40 8.67
C ILE A 97 -1.80 10.84 8.74
N GLU A 98 -2.18 11.92 8.06
CA GLU A 98 -3.56 12.40 8.04
C GLU A 98 -4.52 11.40 7.39
N GLU A 99 -4.11 10.74 6.30
CA GLU A 99 -4.92 9.74 5.63
C GLU A 99 -5.06 8.45 6.45
N LEU A 100 -3.99 7.96 7.08
CA LEU A 100 -4.02 6.75 7.90
C LEU A 100 -4.86 6.93 9.17
N ARG A 101 -4.84 8.13 9.77
CA ARG A 101 -5.68 8.46 10.93
C ARG A 101 -7.17 8.33 10.66
N LYS A 102 -7.63 8.50 9.42
CA LYS A 102 -9.05 8.32 9.04
C LYS A 102 -9.53 6.88 9.24
N TYR A 103 -8.59 5.93 9.25
CA TYR A 103 -8.85 4.50 9.40
C TYR A 103 -8.34 3.96 10.75
N ASN A 104 -7.95 4.84 11.68
CA ASN A 104 -7.37 4.47 12.98
C ASN A 104 -6.14 3.56 12.87
N ILE A 105 -5.29 3.79 11.86
CA ILE A 105 -4.02 3.07 11.68
C ILE A 105 -2.90 3.86 12.35
N ASP A 106 -2.18 3.19 13.25
CA ASP A 106 -0.99 3.70 13.96
C ASP A 106 0.30 3.56 13.13
#